data_AF-A0A0D0KUR3-F1
#
_entry.id   AF-A0A0D0KUR3-F1
#
_cell.length_a   1.000
_cell.length_b   1.000
_cell.length_c   1.000
_cell.angle_alpha   90.00
_cell.angle_beta   90.00
_cell.angle_gamma   90.00
#
_symmetry.space_group_name_H-M   'P 1'
#
loop_
_entity.id
_entity.type
_entity.pdbx_description
1 polymer ?
#
loop_
_entity_poly.entity_id
_entity_poly.type
_entity_poly.pdbx_seq_one_letter_code
_entity_poly.pdbx_strand_id
1 'polypeptide(L)'
;MSCSRNGLRSSAALSLLISLTLATGSFTHNAYALSELRPAQAPASETEKPAQEQQSTEPDAIEGDSEGIPLPDPLVNRGSGQQATPEQPQISAQIEHDISKAPEPVRRLRQLIINAAATGDIEKLRPLVNTGPNQARIDGDSGNDPIAALKSFSGDPDGLEVLAIIIDLLSTGYARVDAGTPDETYVFPYFAGKSLTTLTQPEKVELLRIITAGDLADMQEYGNYSFYRIGISPDGQWKFFTAGD
;
A
#
# COMPACT_ATOMS: atom_id res chain seq x y z
N MET A 1 25.25 66.66 -46.93
CA MET A 1 23.83 66.93 -46.63
C MET A 1 23.37 65.83 -45.66
N SER A 2 23.70 65.91 -44.37
CA SER A 2 23.12 66.71 -43.28
C SER A 2 21.67 66.35 -42.94
N CYS A 3 21.50 65.70 -41.77
CA CYS A 3 20.56 65.98 -40.66
C CYS A 3 20.18 64.64 -39.97
N SER A 4 20.69 64.34 -38.76
CA SER A 4 20.26 64.80 -37.41
C SER A 4 19.03 63.99 -36.92
N ARG A 5 18.98 63.38 -35.73
CA ARG A 5 19.17 63.89 -34.34
C ARG A 5 19.55 62.70 -33.41
N ASN A 6 20.57 62.79 -32.54
CA ASN A 6 20.57 63.29 -31.14
C ASN A 6 19.50 62.67 -30.23
N GLY A 7 19.74 62.22 -28.97
CA GLY A 7 20.90 62.26 -28.05
C GLY A 7 20.57 61.31 -26.86
N LEU A 8 21.52 60.60 -26.26
CA LEU A 8 22.51 60.99 -25.25
C LEU A 8 21.95 61.30 -23.84
N ARG A 9 22.18 60.36 -22.91
CA ARG A 9 22.52 60.52 -21.46
C ARG A 9 21.46 61.21 -20.56
N SER A 10 21.32 61.00 -19.25
CA SER A 10 22.23 60.56 -18.20
C SER A 10 21.43 60.26 -16.90
N SER A 11 22.07 59.56 -15.99
CA SER A 11 21.69 59.24 -14.61
C SER A 11 21.12 60.39 -13.76
N ALA A 12 20.23 60.06 -12.82
CA ALA A 12 20.18 60.69 -11.50
C ALA A 12 19.69 59.66 -10.46
N ALA A 13 20.59 59.31 -9.56
CA ALA A 13 20.27 58.63 -8.31
C ALA A 13 19.44 59.56 -7.42
N LEU A 14 18.42 59.02 -6.77
CA LEU A 14 17.85 59.63 -5.57
C LEU A 14 17.42 58.54 -4.59
N SER A 15 18.24 58.37 -3.57
CA SER A 15 17.92 57.67 -2.33
C SER A 15 16.79 58.39 -1.61
N LEU A 16 15.78 57.67 -1.13
CA LEU A 16 15.04 58.07 0.07
C LEU A 16 14.67 56.87 0.93
N LEU A 17 14.82 57.12 2.22
CA LEU A 17 14.92 56.26 3.39
C LEU A 17 13.56 55.70 3.91
N ILE A 18 13.66 54.55 4.59
CA ILE A 18 12.93 54.13 5.82
C ILE A 18 11.41 53.88 5.65
N SER A 19 10.93 52.65 5.84
CA SER A 19 10.46 52.24 7.18
C SER A 19 10.49 50.73 7.40
N LEU A 20 11.15 50.36 8.50
CA LEU A 20 11.21 49.06 9.14
C LEU A 20 9.91 48.83 9.93
N THR A 21 9.10 47.84 9.56
CA THR A 21 8.03 47.32 10.44
C THR A 21 8.39 45.91 10.88
N LEU A 22 8.97 45.81 12.07
CA LEU A 22 8.99 44.58 12.87
C LEU A 22 7.57 44.33 13.37
N ALA A 23 6.90 43.32 12.83
CA ALA A 23 5.72 42.72 13.46
C ALA A 23 6.18 41.44 14.16
N THR A 24 6.53 41.57 15.44
CA THR A 24 6.68 40.46 16.38
C THR A 24 5.32 40.15 17.03
N GLY A 25 4.89 38.90 16.95
CA GLY A 25 3.74 38.36 17.68
C GLY A 25 2.97 37.36 16.82
N SER A 26 2.69 36.12 17.20
CA SER A 26 2.88 35.42 18.46
C SER A 26 2.95 33.92 18.13
N PHE A 27 3.89 33.19 18.74
CA PHE A 27 3.88 31.73 18.68
C PHE A 27 2.65 31.23 19.43
N THR A 28 1.64 30.76 18.71
CA THR A 28 0.56 29.95 19.25
C THR A 28 1.18 28.68 19.81
N HIS A 29 1.33 28.64 21.12
CA HIS A 29 1.61 27.39 21.82
C HIS A 29 0.37 26.52 21.65
N ASN A 30 0.51 25.41 20.92
CA ASN A 30 -0.47 24.34 20.99
C ASN A 30 -0.44 23.79 22.42
N ALA A 31 -1.45 24.16 23.19
CA ALA A 31 -1.73 23.53 24.46
C ALA A 31 -2.16 22.09 24.17
N TYR A 32 -1.25 21.14 24.38
CA TYR A 32 -1.63 19.74 24.53
C TYR A 32 -2.47 19.64 25.80
N ALA A 33 -3.79 19.69 25.65
CA ALA A 33 -4.72 19.36 26.70
C ALA A 33 -4.65 17.85 26.95
N LEU A 34 -3.76 17.45 27.86
CA LEU A 34 -3.85 16.19 28.56
C LEU A 34 -5.13 16.24 29.40
N SER A 35 -6.23 15.72 28.87
CA SER A 35 -7.43 15.45 29.66
C SER A 35 -7.03 14.56 30.83
N GLU A 36 -6.97 15.18 32.00
CA GLU A 36 -6.89 14.57 33.33
C GLU A 36 -7.76 13.32 33.37
N LEU A 37 -7.11 12.15 33.34
CA LEU A 37 -7.73 10.88 33.68
C LEU A 37 -8.17 10.96 35.15
N ARG A 38 -9.45 11.25 35.35
CA ARG A 38 -10.08 11.25 36.67
C ARG A 38 -9.99 9.83 37.24
N PRO A 39 -9.32 9.62 38.39
CA PRO A 39 -9.30 8.30 39.03
C PRO A 39 -10.73 7.89 39.35
N ALA A 40 -11.11 6.67 38.97
CA ALA A 40 -12.39 6.09 39.32
C ALA A 40 -12.49 5.98 40.85
N GLN A 41 -13.29 6.86 41.45
CA GLN A 41 -13.73 6.70 42.83
C GLN A 41 -14.73 5.55 42.87
N ALA A 42 -14.36 4.48 43.55
CA ALA A 42 -15.28 3.44 43.96
C ALA A 42 -16.26 3.99 45.01
N PRO A 43 -17.57 3.77 44.89
CA PRO A 43 -18.47 3.79 46.03
C PRO A 43 -18.53 2.39 46.65
N ALA A 44 -18.31 2.37 47.96
CA ALA A 44 -18.63 1.25 48.82
C ALA A 44 -20.15 1.08 48.97
N SER A 45 -20.48 -0.15 49.36
CA SER A 45 -21.75 -0.87 49.47
C SER A 45 -22.89 -0.24 50.26
N GLU A 46 -24.12 -0.70 49.92
CA GLU A 46 -25.31 -1.03 50.75
C GLU A 46 -26.53 -1.06 49.79
N THR A 47 -27.48 -2.00 49.70
CA THR A 47 -27.94 -3.15 50.50
C THR A 47 -28.93 -4.00 49.67
N GLU A 48 -28.87 -5.33 49.82
CA GLU A 48 -29.87 -6.44 49.69
C GLU A 48 -30.98 -6.43 48.60
N LYS A 49 -30.97 -7.34 47.60
CA LYS A 49 -31.49 -8.75 47.51
C LYS A 49 -32.96 -8.83 46.98
N PRO A 50 -33.43 -9.88 46.25
CA PRO A 50 -32.76 -11.07 45.72
C PRO A 50 -32.94 -11.31 44.21
N ALA A 51 -31.84 -11.72 43.54
CA ALA A 51 -31.88 -12.38 42.25
C ALA A 51 -31.91 -13.91 42.45
N GLN A 52 -32.72 -14.55 41.60
CA GLN A 52 -33.05 -15.96 41.61
C GLN A 52 -31.83 -16.87 41.38
N GLU A 53 -31.87 -18.01 42.07
CA GLU A 53 -30.98 -19.16 41.90
C GLU A 53 -31.00 -19.63 40.44
N GLN A 54 -29.87 -19.52 39.74
CA GLN A 54 -29.57 -20.39 38.62
C GLN A 54 -28.26 -21.10 38.89
N GLN A 55 -28.46 -22.37 39.19
CA GLN A 55 -27.55 -23.42 39.59
C GLN A 55 -26.48 -23.66 38.52
N SER A 56 -25.22 -23.47 38.90
CA SER A 56 -24.07 -24.05 38.22
C SER A 56 -24.22 -25.57 38.20
N THR A 57 -24.25 -26.14 37.01
CA THR A 57 -24.10 -27.58 36.81
C THR A 57 -22.69 -27.82 36.31
N GLU A 58 -21.90 -28.42 37.20
CA GLU A 58 -20.62 -29.07 36.90
C GLU A 58 -20.86 -30.24 35.93
N PRO A 59 -19.99 -30.48 34.95
CA PRO A 59 -20.21 -31.52 33.96
C PRO A 59 -20.06 -32.91 34.57
N ASP A 60 -21.10 -33.73 34.38
CA ASP A 60 -21.15 -35.13 34.74
C ASP A 60 -19.99 -35.92 34.13
N ALA A 61 -19.39 -36.74 35.00
CA ALA A 61 -18.49 -37.82 34.64
C ALA A 61 -19.19 -38.82 33.71
N ILE A 62 -18.53 -39.17 32.61
CA ILE A 62 -18.84 -40.39 31.86
C ILE A 62 -17.66 -41.34 32.08
N GLU A 63 -17.86 -42.28 33.00
CA GLU A 63 -17.14 -43.56 32.98
C GLU A 63 -17.50 -44.28 31.68
N GLY A 64 -16.55 -44.34 30.77
CA GLY A 64 -16.63 -45.07 29.51
C GLY A 64 -15.48 -46.05 29.42
N ASP A 65 -15.81 -47.29 29.76
CA ASP A 65 -15.12 -48.57 29.59
C ASP A 65 -13.87 -48.58 28.66
N SER A 66 -12.74 -49.02 29.21
CA SER A 66 -11.52 -49.34 28.45
C SER A 66 -11.64 -50.74 27.86
N GLU A 67 -12.15 -50.85 26.63
CA GLU A 67 -11.89 -52.00 25.77
C GLU A 67 -11.03 -51.59 24.57
N GLY A 68 -9.90 -52.29 24.44
CA GLY A 68 -8.81 -51.94 23.55
C GLY A 68 -9.14 -52.09 22.06
N ILE A 69 -8.73 -51.09 21.29
CA ILE A 69 -8.46 -51.22 19.86
C ILE A 69 -6.95 -51.07 19.68
N PRO A 70 -6.24 -52.07 19.11
CA PRO A 70 -4.81 -51.95 18.85
C PRO A 70 -4.56 -50.90 17.75
N LEU A 71 -3.66 -49.95 18.04
CA LEU A 71 -3.15 -48.99 17.06
C LEU A 71 -2.45 -49.75 15.91
N PRO A 72 -2.74 -49.47 14.63
CA PRO A 72 -1.97 -50.02 13.54
C PRO A 72 -0.56 -49.43 13.54
N ASP A 73 0.45 -50.28 13.31
CA ASP A 73 1.84 -49.88 13.18
C ASP A 73 2.02 -48.86 12.04
N PRO A 74 2.85 -47.81 12.22
CA PRO A 74 3.15 -46.87 11.15
C PRO A 74 4.08 -47.54 10.13
N LEU A 75 3.50 -48.02 9.04
CA LEU A 75 4.24 -48.38 7.82
C LEU A 75 4.66 -47.10 7.08
N VAL A 76 5.63 -46.35 7.62
CA VAL A 76 6.37 -45.37 6.83
C VAL A 76 7.86 -45.62 6.98
N ASN A 77 8.37 -46.29 5.95
CA ASN A 77 9.76 -46.50 5.63
C ASN A 77 10.52 -45.16 5.65
N ARG A 78 11.38 -44.96 6.66
CA ARG A 78 12.43 -43.94 6.67
C ARG A 78 13.50 -44.34 5.67
N GLY A 79 13.20 -44.11 4.40
CA GLY A 79 14.11 -44.26 3.27
C GLY A 79 13.85 -43.12 2.30
N SER A 80 14.94 -42.51 1.80
CA SER A 80 14.99 -41.34 0.93
C SER A 80 14.54 -40.01 1.57
N GLY A 81 15.52 -39.35 2.21
CA GLY A 81 15.54 -37.91 2.28
C GLY A 81 15.68 -37.33 0.86
N GLN A 82 14.56 -37.18 0.18
CA GLN A 82 14.37 -36.09 -0.79
C GLN A 82 13.31 -35.20 -0.19
N GLN A 83 13.75 -34.30 0.70
CA GLN A 83 12.98 -33.11 0.97
C GLN A 83 13.04 -32.32 -0.32
N ALA A 84 12.06 -32.54 -1.20
CA ALA A 84 11.81 -31.63 -2.30
C ALA A 84 11.47 -30.30 -1.63
N THR A 85 12.48 -29.42 -1.53
CA THR A 85 12.21 -28.00 -1.36
C THR A 85 11.24 -27.66 -2.49
N PRO A 86 10.05 -27.11 -2.20
CA PRO A 86 9.23 -26.54 -3.25
C PRO A 86 10.17 -25.58 -3.99
N GLU A 87 10.42 -25.82 -5.28
CA GLU A 87 11.02 -24.81 -6.15
C GLU A 87 9.99 -23.67 -6.22
N GLN A 88 9.97 -22.83 -5.18
CA GLN A 88 9.35 -21.53 -5.27
C GLN A 88 10.11 -20.83 -6.38
N PRO A 89 9.42 -20.37 -7.45
CA PRO A 89 10.06 -19.60 -8.50
C PRO A 89 10.85 -18.48 -7.82
N GLN A 90 12.17 -18.52 -7.91
CA GLN A 90 12.98 -17.41 -7.44
C GLN A 90 12.68 -16.26 -8.40
N ILE A 91 11.72 -15.42 -8.03
CA ILE A 91 11.46 -14.18 -8.76
C ILE A 91 12.77 -13.42 -8.74
N SER A 92 13.42 -13.32 -9.90
CA SER A 92 14.66 -12.56 -10.07
C SER A 92 14.31 -11.07 -10.07
N ALA A 93 13.82 -10.59 -8.94
CA ALA A 93 13.47 -9.20 -8.71
C ALA A 93 14.57 -8.51 -7.89
N GLN A 94 14.95 -7.31 -8.32
CA GLN A 94 15.76 -6.41 -7.52
C GLN A 94 14.82 -5.52 -6.72
N ILE A 95 14.83 -5.65 -5.39
CA ILE A 95 13.97 -4.88 -4.49
C ILE A 95 14.61 -3.53 -4.20
N GLU A 96 13.83 -2.46 -4.36
CA GLU A 96 14.27 -1.11 -4.04
C GLU A 96 13.17 -0.31 -3.31
N HIS A 97 13.53 0.30 -2.19
CA HIS A 97 12.62 1.11 -1.39
C HIS A 97 12.75 2.61 -1.70
N ASP A 98 13.91 3.02 -2.22
CA ASP A 98 14.14 4.41 -2.60
C ASP A 98 13.70 4.66 -4.06
N ILE A 99 12.54 5.31 -4.20
CA ILE A 99 11.98 5.69 -5.50
C ILE A 99 12.95 6.57 -6.31
N SER A 100 13.88 7.29 -5.67
CA SER A 100 14.85 8.14 -6.35
C SER A 100 15.79 7.35 -7.27
N LYS A 101 15.96 6.04 -7.04
CA LYS A 101 16.80 5.18 -7.88
C LYS A 101 16.10 4.66 -9.13
N ALA A 102 14.78 4.80 -9.23
CA ALA A 102 14.06 4.47 -10.46
C ALA A 102 14.39 5.49 -11.58
N PRO A 103 14.31 5.10 -12.87
CA PRO A 103 14.44 6.03 -13.99
C PRO A 103 13.48 7.21 -13.87
N GLU A 104 13.89 8.38 -14.37
CA GLU A 104 13.05 9.58 -14.34
C GLU A 104 11.65 9.36 -14.92
N PRO A 105 11.47 8.66 -16.07
CA PRO A 105 10.14 8.44 -16.63
C PRO A 105 9.24 7.63 -15.70
N VAL A 106 9.78 6.62 -15.01
CA VAL A 106 9.06 5.80 -14.03
C VAL A 106 8.58 6.65 -12.86
N ARG A 107 9.48 7.46 -12.29
CA ARG A 107 9.16 8.34 -11.15
C ARG A 107 8.09 9.36 -11.54
N ARG A 108 8.21 9.93 -12.75
CA ARG A 108 7.27 10.91 -13.29
C ARG A 108 5.89 10.32 -13.48
N LEU A 109 5.77 9.18 -14.16
CA LEU A 109 4.48 8.52 -14.35
C LEU A 109 3.85 8.14 -13.01
N ARG A 110 4.62 7.53 -12.09
CA ARG A 110 4.15 7.21 -10.73
C ARG A 110 3.54 8.43 -10.05
N GLN A 111 4.23 9.57 -10.08
CA GLN A 111 3.73 10.79 -9.45
C GLN A 111 2.46 11.33 -10.14
N LEU A 112 2.37 11.23 -11.47
CA LEU A 112 1.17 11.61 -12.21
C LEU A 112 -0.03 10.73 -11.82
N ILE A 113 0.17 9.42 -11.70
CA ILE A 113 -0.89 8.48 -11.27
C ILE A 113 -1.35 8.83 -9.85
N ILE A 114 -0.42 9.01 -8.91
CA ILE A 114 -0.75 9.40 -7.52
C ILE A 114 -1.53 10.71 -7.50
N ASN A 115 -1.06 11.73 -8.23
CA ASN A 115 -1.72 13.03 -8.27
C ASN A 115 -3.14 12.95 -8.86
N ALA A 116 -3.33 12.17 -9.91
CA ALA A 116 -4.63 11.93 -10.51
C ALA A 116 -5.57 11.20 -9.54
N ALA A 117 -5.09 10.12 -8.93
CA ALA A 117 -5.87 9.34 -7.97
C ALA A 117 -6.27 10.16 -6.73
N ALA A 118 -5.37 11.01 -6.22
CA ALA A 118 -5.62 11.87 -5.07
C ALA A 118 -6.72 12.92 -5.30
N THR A 119 -7.15 13.14 -6.54
CA THR A 119 -8.30 14.02 -6.83
C THR A 119 -9.65 13.38 -6.52
N GLY A 120 -9.72 12.04 -6.42
CA GLY A 120 -10.98 11.30 -6.33
C GLY A 120 -11.77 11.22 -7.65
N ASP A 121 -11.25 11.77 -8.75
CA ASP A 121 -11.85 11.70 -10.08
C ASP A 121 -11.11 10.66 -10.93
N ILE A 122 -11.69 9.47 -11.07
CA ILE A 122 -11.07 8.34 -11.79
C ILE A 122 -10.77 8.67 -13.26
N GLU A 123 -11.53 9.58 -13.87
CA GLU A 123 -11.30 10.00 -15.25
C GLU A 123 -9.96 10.74 -15.42
N LYS A 124 -9.35 11.25 -14.34
CA LYS A 124 -7.99 11.82 -14.37
C LYS A 124 -6.91 10.79 -14.70
N LEU A 125 -7.19 9.50 -14.57
CA LEU A 125 -6.28 8.42 -14.97
C LEU A 125 -6.32 8.13 -16.48
N ARG A 126 -7.38 8.54 -17.19
CA ARG A 126 -7.57 8.25 -18.62
C ARG A 126 -6.39 8.66 -19.52
N PRO A 127 -5.74 9.83 -19.34
CA PRO A 127 -4.57 10.17 -20.14
C PRO A 127 -3.31 9.34 -19.80
N LEU A 128 -3.29 8.60 -18.68
CA LEU A 128 -2.13 7.88 -18.18
C LEU A 128 -2.13 6.38 -18.53
N VAL A 129 -3.29 5.81 -18.83
CA VAL A 129 -3.45 4.40 -19.23
C VAL A 129 -3.11 4.15 -20.70
N ASN A 130 -2.56 5.14 -21.41
CA ASN A 130 -2.26 5.10 -22.85
C ASN A 130 -3.48 4.73 -23.74
N THR A 131 -3.30 4.81 -25.06
CA THR A 131 -4.30 4.35 -26.03
C THR A 131 -3.63 3.51 -27.11
N GLY A 132 -4.40 2.63 -27.76
CA GLY A 132 -3.90 1.81 -28.85
C GLY A 132 -2.95 0.69 -28.38
N PRO A 133 -1.92 0.33 -29.18
CA PRO A 133 -1.06 -0.84 -28.90
C PRO A 133 -0.30 -0.80 -27.57
N ASN A 134 -0.12 0.39 -26.98
CA ASN A 134 0.59 0.60 -25.72
C ASN A 134 -0.37 0.89 -24.55
N GLN A 135 -1.67 0.66 -24.72
CA GLN A 135 -2.65 0.79 -23.66
C GLN A 135 -2.28 -0.13 -22.50
N ALA A 136 -2.41 0.37 -21.27
CA ALA A 136 -2.22 -0.40 -20.06
C ALA A 136 -3.18 -1.59 -20.03
N ARG A 137 -2.66 -2.78 -19.74
CA ARG A 137 -3.49 -3.97 -19.52
C ARG A 137 -4.15 -3.87 -18.14
N ILE A 138 -5.47 -3.76 -18.11
CA ILE A 138 -6.25 -3.74 -16.87
C ILE A 138 -7.10 -5.01 -16.86
N ASP A 139 -6.85 -5.91 -15.91
CA ASP A 139 -7.47 -7.24 -15.88
C ASP A 139 -8.91 -7.23 -15.32
N GLY A 140 -9.70 -6.21 -15.67
CA GLY A 140 -11.08 -5.98 -15.22
C GLY A 140 -12.15 -6.50 -16.19
N ASP A 141 -13.42 -6.45 -15.78
CA ASP A 141 -14.56 -7.09 -16.46
C ASP A 141 -15.26 -6.22 -17.51
N SER A 142 -14.68 -5.06 -17.85
CA SER A 142 -15.40 -3.96 -18.52
C SER A 142 -15.06 -3.75 -20.01
N GLY A 143 -14.52 -4.77 -20.69
CA GLY A 143 -14.22 -4.69 -22.13
C GLY A 143 -13.01 -3.81 -22.46
N ASN A 144 -13.16 -2.87 -23.41
CA ASN A 144 -12.05 -2.06 -23.95
C ASN A 144 -11.87 -0.68 -23.27
N ASP A 145 -12.70 -0.30 -22.29
CA ASP A 145 -12.50 0.96 -21.55
C ASP A 145 -11.64 0.72 -20.30
N PRO A 146 -10.36 1.17 -20.27
CA PRO A 146 -9.47 0.94 -19.14
C PRO A 146 -9.94 1.62 -17.85
N ILE A 147 -10.71 2.71 -17.94
CA ILE A 147 -11.22 3.39 -16.73
C ILE A 147 -12.41 2.63 -16.14
N ALA A 148 -13.30 2.12 -16.99
CA ALA A 148 -14.35 1.23 -16.53
C ALA A 148 -13.77 -0.04 -15.90
N ALA A 149 -12.73 -0.61 -16.52
CA ALA A 149 -12.04 -1.79 -16.00
C ALA A 149 -11.30 -1.54 -14.68
N LEU A 150 -10.71 -0.34 -14.48
CA LEU A 150 -10.18 0.02 -13.17
C LEU A 150 -11.31 0.14 -12.14
N LYS A 151 -12.42 0.78 -12.52
CA LYS A 151 -13.57 0.99 -11.66
C LYS A 151 -14.24 -0.31 -11.22
N SER A 152 -14.16 -1.38 -12.00
CA SER A 152 -14.72 -2.69 -11.61
C SER A 152 -14.03 -3.33 -10.41
N PHE A 153 -12.83 -2.88 -10.05
CA PHE A 153 -12.13 -3.33 -8.84
C PHE A 153 -12.57 -2.60 -7.56
N SER A 154 -13.43 -1.59 -7.69
CA SER A 154 -14.01 -0.87 -6.55
C SER A 154 -15.32 -1.53 -6.09
N GLY A 155 -15.50 -1.64 -4.78
CA GLY A 155 -16.78 -1.93 -4.14
C GLY A 155 -17.71 -0.71 -4.06
N ASP A 156 -17.21 0.47 -4.42
CA ASP A 156 -17.98 1.71 -4.51
C ASP A 156 -18.29 2.10 -5.97
N PRO A 157 -19.43 2.77 -6.23
CA PRO A 157 -19.84 3.11 -7.59
C PRO A 157 -19.07 4.28 -8.19
N ASP A 158 -18.14 4.91 -7.49
CA ASP A 158 -17.39 6.09 -7.94
C ASP A 158 -15.93 5.75 -8.30
N GLY A 159 -15.42 4.59 -7.85
CA GLY A 159 -14.04 4.18 -8.06
C GLY A 159 -13.08 4.66 -6.97
N LEU A 160 -13.58 5.15 -5.83
CA LEU A 160 -12.76 5.74 -4.77
C LEU A 160 -11.85 4.71 -4.10
N GLU A 161 -12.34 3.48 -3.90
CA GLU A 161 -11.56 2.40 -3.32
C GLU A 161 -10.35 2.02 -4.20
N VAL A 162 -10.53 1.82 -5.50
CA VAL A 162 -9.41 1.51 -6.41
C VAL A 162 -8.41 2.67 -6.49
N LEU A 163 -8.87 3.92 -6.43
CA LEU A 163 -7.98 5.08 -6.39
C LEU A 163 -7.13 5.10 -5.11
N ALA A 164 -7.71 4.79 -3.95
CA ALA A 164 -6.97 4.67 -2.70
C ALA A 164 -5.94 3.54 -2.76
N ILE A 165 -6.35 2.37 -3.25
CA ILE A 165 -5.46 1.21 -3.47
C ILE A 165 -4.28 1.62 -4.35
N ILE A 166 -4.52 2.25 -5.51
CA ILE A 166 -3.44 2.70 -6.41
C ILE A 166 -2.42 3.58 -5.67
N ILE A 167 -2.88 4.52 -4.84
CA ILE A 167 -1.99 5.37 -4.04
C ILE A 167 -1.18 4.54 -3.05
N ASP A 168 -1.81 3.62 -2.33
CA ASP A 168 -1.14 2.79 -1.33
C ASP A 168 -0.09 1.88 -1.96
N LEU A 169 -0.39 1.21 -3.08
CA LEU A 169 0.57 0.38 -3.81
C LEU A 169 1.78 1.21 -4.27
N LEU A 170 1.51 2.36 -4.92
CA LEU A 170 2.57 3.22 -5.44
C LEU A 170 3.36 3.89 -4.32
N SER A 171 2.82 4.04 -3.11
CA SER A 171 3.53 4.65 -1.97
C SER A 171 4.61 3.78 -1.36
N THR A 172 4.70 2.50 -1.74
CA THR A 172 5.76 1.58 -1.32
C THR A 172 7.00 1.63 -2.23
N GLY A 173 8.00 0.80 -1.90
CA GLY A 173 9.08 0.44 -2.83
C GLY A 173 8.60 -0.36 -4.05
N TYR A 174 9.51 -0.64 -4.97
CA TYR A 174 9.25 -1.43 -6.16
C TYR A 174 10.16 -2.66 -6.29
N ALA A 175 9.67 -3.65 -7.02
CA ALA A 175 10.45 -4.76 -7.53
C ALA A 175 10.81 -4.47 -9.00
N ARG A 176 12.10 -4.44 -9.33
CA ARG A 176 12.57 -4.38 -10.72
C ARG A 176 12.69 -5.80 -11.25
N VAL A 177 11.82 -6.13 -12.21
CA VAL A 177 11.69 -7.46 -12.80
C VAL A 177 12.28 -7.43 -14.22
N ASP A 178 12.89 -8.56 -14.64
CA ASP A 178 13.49 -8.76 -15.97
C ASP A 178 14.49 -7.66 -16.38
N ALA A 179 15.29 -7.20 -15.42
CA ALA A 179 16.24 -6.11 -15.60
C ALA A 179 17.20 -6.34 -16.79
N GLY A 180 17.30 -5.35 -17.67
CA GLY A 180 18.16 -5.39 -18.87
C GLY A 180 17.53 -6.10 -20.06
N THR A 181 16.28 -6.56 -19.97
CA THR A 181 15.55 -7.18 -21.08
C THR A 181 14.51 -6.20 -21.67
N PRO A 182 13.95 -6.48 -22.86
CA PRO A 182 12.80 -5.74 -23.39
C PRO A 182 11.56 -5.76 -22.49
N ASP A 183 11.44 -6.77 -21.62
CA ASP A 183 10.31 -6.95 -20.72
C ASP A 183 10.49 -6.29 -19.35
N GLU A 184 11.63 -5.60 -19.14
CA GLU A 184 11.95 -4.90 -17.90
C GLU A 184 10.76 -4.09 -17.39
N THR A 185 10.42 -4.27 -16.11
CA THR A 185 9.26 -3.64 -15.49
C THR A 185 9.53 -3.27 -14.03
N TYR A 186 9.06 -2.09 -13.63
CA TYR A 186 9.06 -1.60 -12.25
C TYR A 186 7.68 -1.91 -11.65
N VAL A 187 7.62 -2.92 -10.79
CA VAL A 187 6.38 -3.46 -10.23
C VAL A 187 6.18 -2.96 -8.81
N PHE A 188 5.00 -2.39 -8.56
CA PHE A 188 4.56 -1.91 -7.25
C PHE A 188 3.41 -2.79 -6.73
N PRO A 189 3.39 -3.15 -5.45
CA PRO A 189 4.43 -2.91 -4.44
C PRO A 189 5.60 -3.89 -4.59
N TYR A 190 6.74 -3.59 -3.95
CA TYR A 190 7.91 -4.49 -3.96
C TYR A 190 7.63 -5.91 -3.44
N PHE A 191 6.58 -6.09 -2.63
CA PHE A 191 6.12 -7.40 -2.16
C PHE A 191 5.83 -8.37 -3.31
N ALA A 192 5.46 -7.86 -4.50
CA ALA A 192 5.29 -8.65 -5.72
C ALA A 192 6.55 -9.42 -6.15
N GLY A 193 7.74 -8.99 -5.72
CA GLY A 193 9.03 -9.61 -6.01
C GLY A 193 9.69 -10.29 -4.81
N LYS A 194 9.00 -10.44 -3.67
CA LYS A 194 9.56 -10.99 -2.42
C LYS A 194 8.66 -12.07 -1.84
N SER A 195 9.26 -13.17 -1.37
CA SER A 195 8.52 -14.22 -0.66
C SER A 195 8.00 -13.71 0.68
N LEU A 196 6.70 -13.89 0.93
CA LEU A 196 6.04 -13.36 2.14
C LEU A 196 6.53 -14.03 3.42
N THR A 197 7.05 -15.26 3.33
CA THR A 197 7.63 -15.99 4.47
C THR A 197 8.95 -15.37 4.95
N THR A 198 9.56 -14.51 4.12
CA THR A 198 10.84 -13.84 4.41
C THR A 198 10.67 -12.39 4.91
N LEU A 199 9.43 -11.91 5.08
CA LEU A 199 9.19 -10.55 5.55
C LEU A 199 9.61 -10.37 7.01
N THR A 200 10.33 -9.28 7.23
CA THR A 200 10.64 -8.76 8.57
C THR A 200 9.39 -8.14 9.20
N GLN A 201 9.42 -7.92 10.52
CA GLN A 201 8.28 -7.31 11.23
C GLN A 201 7.91 -5.92 10.69
N PRO A 202 8.86 -5.00 10.41
CA PRO A 202 8.53 -3.72 9.78
C PRO A 202 7.87 -3.87 8.40
N GLU A 203 8.33 -4.81 7.58
CA GLU A 203 7.76 -5.07 6.26
C GLU A 203 6.34 -5.64 6.36
N LYS A 204 6.05 -6.47 7.37
CA LYS A 204 4.68 -6.93 7.66
C LYS A 204 3.77 -5.77 8.06
N VAL A 205 4.26 -4.83 8.87
CA VAL A 205 3.51 -3.62 9.22
C VAL A 205 3.23 -2.76 7.99
N GLU A 206 4.19 -2.63 7.08
CA GLU A 206 4.00 -1.92 5.81
C GLU A 206 2.97 -2.61 4.91
N LEU A 207 3.05 -3.94 4.75
CA LEU A 207 2.09 -4.71 3.97
C LEU A 207 0.66 -4.59 4.53
N LEU A 208 0.50 -4.63 5.85
CA LEU A 208 -0.79 -4.46 6.53
C LEU A 208 -1.40 -3.05 6.39
N ARG A 209 -0.70 -2.10 5.77
CA ARG A 209 -1.31 -0.83 5.35
C ARG A 209 -2.05 -0.93 4.03
N ILE A 210 -1.78 -1.98 3.26
CA ILE A 210 -2.30 -2.20 1.91
C ILE A 210 -3.37 -3.30 1.92
N ILE A 211 -3.17 -4.32 2.75
CA ILE A 211 -4.05 -5.49 2.86
C ILE A 211 -4.51 -5.68 4.30
N THR A 212 -5.55 -6.48 4.50
CA THR A 212 -6.02 -6.83 5.84
C THR A 212 -5.17 -7.94 6.48
N ALA A 213 -5.36 -8.14 7.79
CA ALA A 213 -4.73 -9.26 8.49
C ALA A 213 -5.21 -10.63 8.00
N GLY A 214 -6.45 -10.73 7.50
CA GLY A 214 -6.99 -11.93 6.88
C GLY A 214 -6.25 -12.24 5.58
N ASP A 215 -6.14 -11.26 4.68
CA ASP A 215 -5.42 -11.41 3.41
C ASP A 215 -3.95 -11.81 3.64
N LEU A 216 -3.29 -11.22 4.64
CA LEU A 216 -1.91 -11.59 4.98
C LEU A 216 -1.80 -13.06 5.42
N ALA A 217 -2.76 -13.55 6.22
CA ALA A 217 -2.77 -14.94 6.66
C ALA A 217 -2.95 -15.89 5.48
N ASP A 218 -3.89 -15.59 4.58
CA ASP A 218 -4.17 -16.39 3.39
C ASP A 218 -2.96 -16.42 2.43
N MET A 219 -2.34 -15.26 2.17
CA MET A 219 -1.17 -15.18 1.29
C MET A 219 0.08 -15.85 1.89
N GLN A 220 0.18 -15.95 3.22
CA GLN A 220 1.29 -16.64 3.90
C GLN A 220 1.22 -18.16 3.72
N GLU A 221 0.04 -18.73 3.52
CA GLU A 221 -0.11 -20.17 3.26
C GLU A 221 0.63 -20.58 1.99
N TYR A 222 0.53 -19.78 0.93
CA TYR A 222 1.22 -20.00 -0.34
C TYR A 222 2.60 -19.33 -0.42
N GLY A 223 2.85 -18.34 0.44
CA GLY A 223 4.12 -17.63 0.57
C GLY A 223 4.35 -16.55 -0.49
N ASN A 224 3.34 -16.20 -1.28
CA ASN A 224 3.44 -15.25 -2.39
C ASN A 224 2.45 -14.10 -2.20
N TYR A 225 2.84 -12.91 -2.62
CA TYR A 225 1.92 -11.78 -2.71
C TYR A 225 0.89 -12.03 -3.82
N SER A 226 -0.41 -11.96 -3.54
CA SER A 226 -1.47 -12.15 -4.55
C SER A 226 -2.49 -11.01 -4.59
N PHE A 227 -2.15 -9.84 -4.03
CA PHE A 227 -2.99 -8.65 -4.16
C PHE A 227 -2.66 -7.85 -5.43
N TYR A 228 -3.27 -6.68 -5.58
CA TYR A 228 -3.13 -5.82 -6.74
C TYR A 228 -1.69 -5.40 -7.05
N ARG A 229 -1.36 -5.26 -8.33
CA ARG A 229 -0.02 -4.85 -8.79
C ARG A 229 -0.10 -3.83 -9.90
N ILE A 230 0.82 -2.88 -9.89
CA ILE A 230 1.02 -1.89 -10.96
C ILE A 230 2.39 -2.09 -11.59
N GLY A 231 2.43 -2.20 -12.91
CA GLY A 231 3.68 -2.28 -13.69
C GLY A 231 3.93 -1.02 -14.49
N ILE A 232 5.13 -0.44 -14.36
CA ILE A 232 5.59 0.70 -15.14
C ILE A 232 6.84 0.30 -15.95
N SER A 233 6.86 0.60 -17.24
CA SER A 233 8.02 0.36 -18.11
C SER A 233 9.16 1.37 -17.84
N PRO A 234 10.42 1.06 -18.21
CA PRO A 234 11.55 1.98 -18.04
C PRO A 234 11.36 3.35 -18.71
N ASP A 235 10.61 3.40 -19.82
CA ASP A 235 10.28 4.62 -20.56
C ASP A 235 9.05 5.36 -20.01
N GLY A 236 8.47 4.90 -18.90
CA GLY A 236 7.41 5.60 -18.19
C GLY A 236 6.02 5.39 -18.79
N GLN A 237 5.75 4.20 -19.33
CA GLN A 237 4.41 3.76 -19.73
C GLN A 237 3.78 2.91 -18.63
N TRP A 238 2.48 3.09 -18.42
CA TRP A 238 1.71 2.21 -17.56
C TRP A 238 1.49 0.90 -18.32
N LYS A 239 2.15 -0.19 -17.90
CA LYS A 239 2.04 -1.49 -18.55
C LYS A 239 0.79 -2.25 -18.11
N PHE A 240 0.54 -2.32 -16.81
CA PHE A 240 -0.60 -3.06 -16.28
C PHE A 240 -1.10 -2.59 -14.92
N PHE A 241 -2.37 -2.90 -14.64
CA PHE A 241 -2.96 -3.03 -13.30
C PHE A 241 -3.65 -4.40 -13.26
N THR A 242 -3.24 -5.27 -12.35
CA THR A 242 -3.77 -6.65 -12.23
C THR A 242 -4.13 -6.94 -10.79
N ALA A 243 -5.21 -7.70 -10.57
CA ALA A 243 -5.35 -8.47 -9.34
C ALA A 243 -4.31 -9.61 -9.36
N GLY A 244 -3.81 -10.04 -8.19
CA GLY A 244 -2.95 -11.22 -8.14
C GLY A 244 -3.79 -12.50 -8.07
N ASP A 245 -3.16 -13.62 -8.42
CA ASP A 245 -3.71 -14.98 -8.41
C ASP A 245 -3.34 -15.72 -7.12
#